data_AF-A0A1B8PKP7-F1
#
_entry.id   AF-A0A1B8PKP7-F1
#
_cell.length_a   1.000
_cell.length_b   1.000
_cell.length_c   1.000
_cell.angle_alpha   90.00
_cell.angle_beta   90.00
_cell.angle_gamma   90.00
#
_symmetry.space_group_name_H-M   'P 1'
#
loop_
_entity.id
_entity.type
_entity.pdbx_description
1 polymer ?
#
loop_
_entity_poly.entity_id
_entity_poly.type
_entity_poly.pdbx_seq_one_letter_code
_entity_poly.pdbx_strand_id
1 'polypeptide(L)'
;MNLYEINKALADKMTKLGELLNDGGEPTQEQIDECIDLQGELSEKLVSYGFVIKNLSGELDSVDSEIKRLTAIKKARQNHIDILKSRMQMAMTDNNIKKIDHPVMPIIIKNNSPSVRLDIDPDHLPTQFVKIKYEADKAALSKALKTGDVIDGVSLEVKQSIKIG
;
A
#
# COMPACT_ATOMS: atom_id res chain seq x y z
N MET A 1 41.93 1.19 22.30
CA MET A 1 40.75 1.89 21.75
C MET A 1 39.61 1.67 22.71
N ASN A 2 39.05 2.73 23.27
CA ASN A 2 38.00 2.63 24.28
C ASN A 2 36.65 2.32 23.62
N LEU A 3 35.86 1.42 24.19
CA LEU A 3 34.54 1.01 23.70
C LEU A 3 33.58 2.20 23.49
N TYR A 4 33.80 3.30 24.20
CA TYR A 4 33.08 4.57 24.05
C TYR A 4 33.39 5.31 22.74
N GLU A 5 34.62 5.20 22.22
CA GLU A 5 35.03 5.87 20.98
C GLU A 5 34.47 5.14 19.75
N ILE A 6 34.39 3.81 19.81
CA ILE A 6 33.77 2.96 18.79
C ILE A 6 32.27 3.22 18.71
N ASN A 7 31.57 3.31 19.85
CA ASN A 7 30.15 3.65 19.90
C ASN A 7 29.85 5.05 19.36
N LYS A 8 30.72 6.03 19.63
CA LYS A 8 30.54 7.40 19.16
C LYS A 8 30.74 7.52 17.65
N ALA A 9 31.77 6.87 17.12
CA ALA A 9 32.03 6.83 15.67
C ALA A 9 30.92 6.08 14.90
N LEU A 10 30.38 5.00 15.48
CA LEU A 10 29.26 4.26 14.91
C LEU A 10 27.96 5.11 14.94
N ALA A 11 27.70 5.81 16.04
CA ALA A 11 26.56 6.70 16.18
C ALA A 11 26.61 7.89 15.21
N ASP A 12 27.78 8.52 15.04
CA ASP A 12 27.96 9.62 14.09
C ASP A 12 27.79 9.15 12.63
N LYS A 13 28.26 7.94 12.31
CA LYS A 13 28.06 7.31 10.99
C LYS A 13 26.62 6.89 10.75
N MET A 14 25.93 6.37 11.77
CA MET A 14 24.49 6.05 11.71
C MET A 14 23.63 7.29 11.54
N THR A 15 23.99 8.40 12.19
CA THR A 15 23.30 9.69 12.05
C THR A 15 23.44 10.21 10.62
N LYS A 16 24.65 10.17 10.05
CA LYS A 16 24.88 10.53 8.63
C LYS A 16 24.11 9.65 7.64
N LEU A 17 24.02 8.35 7.89
CA LEU A 17 23.28 7.43 7.02
C LEU A 17 21.76 7.70 7.09
N GLY A 18 21.26 7.97 8.30
CA GLY A 18 19.87 8.39 8.51
C GLY A 18 19.54 9.70 7.82
N GLU A 19 20.43 10.70 7.89
CA GLU A 19 20.28 11.97 7.17
C GLU A 19 20.25 11.79 5.65
N LEU A 20 21.10 10.93 5.08
CA LEU A 20 21.13 10.62 3.65
C LEU A 20 19.87 9.90 3.15
N LEU A 21 19.30 9.02 3.96
CA LEU A 21 18.06 8.30 3.65
C LEU A 21 16.81 9.19 3.76
N ASN A 22 16.83 10.19 4.63
CA ASN A 22 15.70 11.09 4.87
C ASN A 22 15.46 12.08 3.71
N ASP A 23 16.48 12.35 2.90
CA ASP A 23 16.38 13.19 1.69
C ASP A 23 15.74 12.47 0.48
N GLY A 24 15.28 11.22 0.64
CA GLY A 24 14.54 10.48 -0.38
C GLY A 24 15.40 9.92 -1.53
N GLY A 25 16.73 9.96 -1.40
CA GLY A 25 17.64 9.29 -2.31
C GLY A 25 17.85 7.83 -1.91
N GLU A 26 17.77 6.92 -2.88
CA GLU A 26 18.31 5.57 -2.70
C GLU A 26 19.85 5.71 -2.56
N PRO A 27 20.46 5.30 -1.43
CA PRO A 27 21.89 5.45 -1.25
C PRO A 27 22.62 4.53 -2.24
N THR A 28 23.58 5.08 -2.97
CA THR A 28 24.43 4.33 -3.91
C THR A 28 25.25 3.29 -3.15
N GLN A 29 25.55 2.16 -3.79
CA GLN A 29 26.32 1.07 -3.18
C GLN A 29 27.67 1.55 -2.60
N GLU A 30 28.33 2.50 -3.26
CA GLU A 30 29.56 3.15 -2.78
C GLU A 30 29.36 4.01 -1.52
N GLN A 31 28.20 4.66 -1.35
CA GLN A 31 27.89 5.48 -0.17
C GLN A 31 27.56 4.61 1.06
N ILE A 32 26.94 3.46 0.82
CA ILE A 32 26.72 2.42 1.82
C ILE A 32 28.09 1.88 2.29
N ASP A 33 29.00 1.62 1.36
CA ASP A 33 30.33 1.08 1.63
C ASP A 33 31.27 2.11 2.29
N GLU A 34 31.17 3.40 1.97
CA GLU A 34 31.95 4.48 2.62
C GLU A 34 31.45 4.81 4.04
N CYS A 35 30.13 4.79 4.27
CA CYS A 35 29.59 5.02 5.61
C CYS A 35 29.83 3.82 6.54
N ILE A 36 29.94 2.62 5.99
CA ILE A 36 30.03 1.36 6.72
C ILE A 36 31.35 0.68 6.33
N ASP A 37 32.40 1.09 7.01
CA ASP A 37 33.77 0.60 6.83
C ASP A 37 33.81 -0.93 6.68
N LEU A 38 34.05 -1.39 5.45
CA LEU A 38 33.95 -2.80 5.04
C LEU A 38 35.06 -3.69 5.63
N GLN A 39 35.87 -3.23 6.58
CA GLN A 39 37.00 -3.98 7.13
C GLN A 39 36.73 -4.77 8.44
N GLY A 40 35.55 -4.68 9.05
CA GLY A 40 35.20 -5.45 10.28
C GLY A 40 34.73 -6.90 10.06
N GLU A 41 34.70 -7.71 11.12
CA GLU A 41 34.09 -9.06 11.13
C GLU A 41 32.64 -8.99 10.61
N LEU A 42 32.31 -9.84 9.64
CA LEU A 42 31.00 -9.89 8.96
C LEU A 42 29.80 -9.86 9.93
N SER A 43 29.97 -10.44 11.13
CA SER A 43 28.94 -10.48 12.18
C SER A 43 28.56 -9.09 12.71
N GLU A 44 29.53 -8.22 13.02
CA GLU A 44 29.25 -6.89 13.55
C GLU A 44 28.51 -6.01 12.52
N LYS A 45 28.83 -6.20 11.23
CA LYS A 45 28.17 -5.51 10.11
C LYS A 45 26.70 -5.91 9.95
N LEU A 46 26.43 -7.21 9.99
CA LEU A 46 25.05 -7.73 9.90
C LEU A 46 24.18 -7.23 11.06
N VAL A 47 24.78 -7.10 12.25
CA VAL A 47 24.12 -6.50 13.41
C VAL A 47 23.87 -5.00 13.21
N SER A 48 24.82 -4.25 12.65
CA SER A 48 24.61 -2.84 12.29
C SER A 48 23.47 -2.64 11.27
N TYR A 49 23.37 -3.49 10.23
CA TYR A 49 22.23 -3.47 9.32
C TYR A 49 20.91 -3.75 10.04
N GLY A 50 20.90 -4.70 10.99
CA GLY A 50 19.74 -4.99 11.83
C GLY A 50 19.25 -3.77 12.62
N PHE A 51 20.17 -2.98 13.19
CA PHE A 51 19.81 -1.76 13.93
C PHE A 51 19.21 -0.67 13.03
N VAL A 52 19.78 -0.42 11.85
CA VAL A 52 19.23 0.56 10.89
C VAL A 52 17.84 0.14 10.43
N ILE A 53 17.65 -1.14 10.07
CA ILE A 53 16.34 -1.65 9.65
C ILE A 53 15.31 -1.57 10.78
N LYS A 54 15.71 -1.82 12.03
CA LYS A 54 14.81 -1.71 13.19
C LYS A 54 14.37 -0.26 13.44
N ASN A 55 15.28 0.71 13.29
CA ASN A 55 14.93 2.12 13.38
C ASN A 55 13.96 2.53 12.27
N LEU A 56 14.26 2.20 11.02
CA LEU A 56 13.39 2.47 9.88
C LEU A 56 12.01 1.80 10.03
N SER A 57 11.96 0.58 10.56
CA SER A 57 10.69 -0.12 10.82
C SER A 57 9.82 0.62 11.85
N GLY A 58 10.42 1.17 12.90
CA GLY A 58 9.69 1.98 13.89
C GLY A 58 9.19 3.33 13.33
N GLU A 59 9.95 3.93 12.42
CA GLU A 59 9.50 5.11 11.68
C GLU A 59 8.33 4.77 10.74
N LEU A 60 8.41 3.64 10.03
CA LEU A 60 7.33 3.14 9.17
C LEU A 60 6.04 2.90 9.96
N ASP A 61 6.11 2.29 11.15
CA ASP A 61 4.93 2.10 12.00
C ASP A 61 4.25 3.43 12.37
N SER A 62 5.07 4.46 12.62
CA SER A 62 4.58 5.81 12.93
C SER A 62 3.91 6.45 11.70
N VAL A 63 4.53 6.32 10.52
CA VAL A 63 3.97 6.80 9.24
C VAL A 63 2.66 6.07 8.90
N ASP A 64 2.60 4.76 9.08
CA ASP A 64 1.39 3.96 8.84
C ASP A 64 0.23 4.37 9.74
N SER A 65 0.52 4.70 11.00
CA SER A 65 -0.49 5.21 11.93
C SER A 65 -1.10 6.53 11.42
N GLU A 66 -0.26 7.40 10.85
CA GLU A 66 -0.68 8.70 10.33
C GLU A 66 -1.42 8.57 9.00
N ILE A 67 -0.99 7.66 8.11
CA ILE A 67 -1.71 7.32 6.88
C ILE A 67 -3.11 6.79 7.21
N LYS A 68 -3.25 5.91 8.20
CA LYS A 68 -4.55 5.38 8.64
C LYS A 68 -5.46 6.51 9.13
N ARG A 69 -4.92 7.43 9.94
CA ARG A 69 -5.65 8.61 10.45
C ARG A 69 -6.12 9.52 9.31
N LEU A 70 -5.22 9.90 8.40
CA LEU A 70 -5.53 10.77 7.26
C LEU A 70 -6.52 10.11 6.30
N THR A 71 -6.38 8.81 6.06
CA THR A 71 -7.31 8.03 5.25
C THR A 71 -8.71 8.00 5.87
N ALA A 72 -8.81 7.82 7.18
CA ALA A 72 -10.07 7.88 7.90
C ALA A 72 -10.75 9.26 7.79
N ILE A 73 -9.98 10.35 7.95
CA ILE A 73 -10.48 11.72 7.78
C ILE A 73 -10.97 11.96 6.36
N LYS A 74 -10.19 11.55 5.35
CA LYS A 74 -10.57 11.65 3.94
C LYS A 74 -11.89 10.93 3.68
N LYS A 75 -12.02 9.69 4.15
CA LYS A 75 -13.23 8.87 4.01
C LYS A 75 -14.44 9.53 4.67
N ALA A 76 -14.29 10.05 5.89
CA ALA A 76 -15.38 10.75 6.59
C ALA A 76 -15.87 11.98 5.81
N ARG A 77 -14.94 12.82 5.31
CA ARG A 77 -15.29 13.99 4.50
C ARG A 77 -15.96 13.61 3.18
N GLN A 78 -15.48 12.55 2.53
CA GLN A 78 -16.11 12.02 1.31
C GLN A 78 -17.56 11.61 1.58
N ASN A 79 -17.79 10.84 2.65
CA ASN A 79 -19.15 10.44 3.05
C ASN A 79 -20.04 11.66 3.33
N HIS A 80 -19.53 12.69 4.01
CA HIS A 80 -20.30 13.90 4.27
C HIS A 80 -20.68 14.64 2.97
N ILE A 81 -19.74 14.74 2.02
CA ILE A 81 -20.00 15.33 0.70
C ILE A 81 -21.12 14.56 -0.01
N ASP A 82 -21.07 13.22 0.01
CA ASP A 82 -22.04 12.38 -0.67
C ASP A 82 -23.43 12.47 -0.03
N ILE A 83 -23.49 12.52 1.31
CA ILE A 83 -24.74 12.76 2.07
C ILE A 83 -25.34 14.12 1.68
N LEU A 84 -24.53 15.18 1.64
CA LEU A 84 -25.00 16.51 1.29
C LEU A 84 -25.51 16.57 -0.15
N LYS A 85 -24.78 16.00 -1.11
CA LYS A 85 -25.23 15.91 -2.51
C LYS A 85 -26.52 15.13 -2.65
N SER A 86 -26.65 14.00 -1.96
CA SER A 86 -27.88 13.19 -1.97
C SER A 86 -29.08 13.97 -1.41
N ARG A 87 -28.90 14.68 -0.29
CA ARG A 87 -29.94 15.55 0.28
C ARG A 87 -30.31 16.70 -0.66
N MET A 88 -29.33 17.33 -1.31
CA MET A 88 -29.59 18.37 -2.31
C MET A 88 -30.39 17.82 -3.49
N GLN A 89 -30.01 16.65 -4.00
CA GLN A 89 -30.73 16.01 -5.10
C GLN A 89 -32.18 15.66 -4.71
N MET A 90 -32.38 15.12 -3.51
CA MET A 90 -33.71 14.81 -2.97
C MET A 90 -34.56 16.07 -2.87
N ALA A 91 -34.07 17.12 -2.21
CA ALA A 91 -34.79 18.38 -2.07
C ALA A 91 -35.12 19.03 -3.42
N MET A 92 -34.19 19.02 -4.38
CA MET A 92 -34.44 19.53 -5.73
C MET A 92 -35.50 18.69 -6.47
N THR A 93 -35.48 17.36 -6.32
CA THR A 93 -36.45 16.45 -6.95
C THR A 93 -37.85 16.63 -6.35
N ASP A 94 -37.97 16.68 -5.02
CA ASP A 94 -39.25 16.84 -4.31
C ASP A 94 -39.94 18.16 -4.66
N ASN A 95 -39.16 19.20 -4.94
CA ASN A 95 -39.66 20.52 -5.34
C ASN A 95 -39.74 20.71 -6.86
N ASN A 96 -39.48 19.66 -7.66
CA ASN A 96 -39.43 19.72 -9.14
C ASN A 96 -38.47 20.79 -9.71
N ILE A 97 -37.40 21.12 -8.99
CA ILE A 97 -36.38 22.09 -9.40
C ILE A 97 -35.26 21.36 -10.15
N LYS A 98 -35.10 21.62 -11.45
CA LYS A 98 -34.02 21.02 -12.26
C LYS A 98 -32.72 21.80 -12.23
N LYS A 99 -32.80 23.11 -11.99
CA LYS A 99 -31.67 24.04 -12.03
C LYS A 99 -31.88 25.18 -11.04
N ILE A 100 -30.81 25.55 -10.35
CA ILE A 100 -30.71 26.76 -9.54
C ILE A 100 -29.65 27.63 -10.20
N ASP A 101 -30.09 28.77 -10.74
CA ASP A 101 -29.21 29.77 -11.30
C ASP A 101 -28.65 30.64 -10.18
N HIS A 102 -27.33 30.56 -9.98
CA HIS A 102 -26.59 31.40 -9.03
C HIS A 102 -25.35 31.97 -9.72
N PRO A 103 -25.03 33.26 -9.57
CA PRO A 103 -23.94 33.92 -10.30
C PRO A 103 -22.56 33.27 -10.11
N VAL A 104 -22.31 32.65 -8.95
CA VAL A 104 -21.00 32.06 -8.60
C VAL A 104 -21.04 30.53 -8.51
N MET A 105 -22.24 29.93 -8.38
CA MET A 105 -22.36 28.50 -8.05
C MET A 105 -23.69 27.93 -8.58
N PRO A 106 -23.84 27.79 -9.91
CA PRO A 106 -25.04 27.18 -10.49
C PRO A 106 -25.12 25.70 -10.09
N ILE A 107 -26.33 25.24 -9.73
CA ILE A 107 -26.59 23.83 -9.37
C ILE A 107 -27.57 23.26 -10.38
N ILE A 108 -27.22 22.13 -11.00
CA ILE A 108 -28.03 21.48 -12.03
C ILE A 108 -28.14 19.99 -11.69
N ILE A 109 -29.35 19.44 -11.76
CA ILE A 109 -29.52 17.99 -11.82
C ILE A 109 -29.17 17.54 -13.25
N LYS A 110 -28.11 16.75 -13.37
CA LYS A 110 -27.68 16.16 -14.64
C LYS A 110 -27.99 14.67 -14.65
N ASN A 111 -28.41 14.16 -15.81
CA ASN A 111 -28.50 12.72 -16.03
C ASN A 111 -27.10 12.14 -16.20
N ASN A 112 -26.79 11.11 -15.41
CA ASN A 112 -25.57 10.34 -15.58
C ASN A 112 -25.69 9.44 -16.82
N SER A 113 -24.55 8.97 -17.33
CA SER A 113 -24.53 7.95 -18.38
C SER A 113 -25.37 6.74 -17.94
N PRO A 114 -26.17 6.14 -18.84
CA PRO A 114 -26.97 4.96 -18.51
C PRO A 114 -26.08 3.89 -17.90
N SER A 115 -26.43 3.43 -16.70
CA SER A 115 -25.84 2.24 -16.09
C SER A 115 -26.79 1.07 -16.29
N VAL A 116 -26.22 -0.10 -16.57
CA VAL A 116 -26.99 -1.34 -16.59
C VAL A 116 -27.21 -1.77 -15.15
N ARG A 117 -28.45 -1.75 -14.70
CA ARG A 117 -28.86 -2.35 -13.43
C ARG A 117 -29.30 -3.78 -13.71
N LEU A 118 -28.71 -4.74 -13.01
CA LEU A 118 -29.15 -6.13 -13.03
C LEU A 118 -30.14 -6.35 -11.88
N ASP A 119 -31.40 -6.65 -12.22
CA ASP A 119 -32.42 -7.06 -11.25
C ASP A 119 -32.53 -8.59 -11.11
N ILE A 120 -31.71 -9.33 -11.86
CA ILE A 120 -31.64 -10.79 -11.84
C ILE A 120 -30.19 -11.23 -11.60
N ASP A 121 -30.05 -12.46 -11.10
CA ASP A 121 -28.73 -13.08 -10.92
C ASP A 121 -28.03 -13.27 -12.29
N PRO A 122 -26.72 -12.96 -12.40
CA PRO A 122 -25.94 -13.14 -13.61
C PRO A 122 -26.07 -14.53 -14.26
N ASP A 123 -26.32 -15.59 -13.50
CA ASP A 123 -26.45 -16.95 -14.01
C ASP A 123 -27.72 -17.16 -14.85
N HIS A 124 -28.73 -16.30 -14.67
CA HIS A 124 -29.96 -16.31 -15.46
C HIS A 124 -29.87 -15.44 -16.73
N LEU A 125 -28.74 -14.75 -16.94
CA LEU A 125 -28.53 -14.00 -18.17
C LEU A 125 -28.24 -14.96 -19.33
N PRO A 126 -28.66 -14.60 -20.55
CA PRO A 126 -28.17 -15.25 -21.76
C PRO A 126 -26.63 -15.30 -21.77
N THR A 127 -26.06 -16.43 -22.18
CA THR A 127 -24.59 -16.68 -22.17
C THR A 127 -23.77 -15.63 -22.90
N GLN A 128 -24.37 -14.92 -23.87
CA GLN A 128 -23.74 -13.79 -24.58
C GLN A 128 -23.42 -12.56 -23.70
N PHE A 129 -24.02 -12.45 -22.51
CA PHE A 129 -23.81 -11.34 -21.57
C PHE A 129 -23.06 -11.74 -20.29
N VAL A 130 -22.71 -13.03 -20.14
CA VAL A 130 -22.00 -13.56 -18.97
C VAL A 130 -20.53 -13.75 -19.31
N LYS A 131 -19.64 -13.19 -18.48
CA LYS A 131 -18.19 -13.38 -18.60
C LYS A 131 -17.73 -14.47 -17.65
N ILE A 132 -17.41 -15.65 -18.18
CA ILE A 132 -16.84 -16.75 -17.40
C ILE A 132 -15.34 -16.52 -17.20
N LYS A 133 -14.87 -16.56 -15.95
CA LYS A 133 -13.45 -16.41 -15.60
C LYS A 133 -12.93 -17.74 -15.03
N TYR A 134 -11.92 -18.30 -15.66
CA TYR A 134 -11.18 -19.45 -15.12
C TYR A 134 -9.96 -18.94 -14.35
N GLU A 135 -9.91 -19.17 -13.04
CA GLU A 135 -8.77 -18.83 -12.19
C GLU A 135 -8.12 -20.11 -11.65
N ALA A 136 -6.80 -20.13 -11.62
CA ALA A 136 -6.05 -21.25 -11.06
C ALA A 136 -6.11 -21.22 -9.53
N ASP A 137 -6.53 -22.33 -8.92
CA ASP A 137 -6.44 -22.50 -7.47
C ASP A 137 -5.00 -22.83 -7.06
N LYS A 138 -4.22 -21.77 -6.79
CA LYS A 138 -2.83 -21.89 -6.35
C LYS A 138 -2.67 -22.63 -5.02
N ALA A 139 -3.70 -22.64 -4.17
CA ALA A 139 -3.64 -23.32 -2.88
C ALA A 139 -3.79 -24.84 -3.05
N ALA A 140 -4.74 -25.27 -3.90
CA ALA A 140 -4.87 -26.66 -4.31
C ALA A 140 -3.63 -27.13 -5.07
N LEU A 141 -3.10 -26.32 -6.01
CA LEU A 141 -1.85 -26.62 -6.71
C LEU A 141 -0.66 -26.76 -5.75
N SER A 142 -0.52 -25.88 -4.76
CA SER A 142 0.56 -25.99 -3.76
C SER A 142 0.45 -27.26 -2.91
N LYS A 143 -0.77 -27.69 -2.55
CA LYS A 143 -0.98 -28.94 -1.82
C LYS A 143 -0.68 -30.17 -2.68
N ALA A 144 -1.14 -30.19 -3.94
CA ALA A 144 -0.88 -31.27 -4.89
C ALA A 144 0.63 -31.43 -5.15
N LEU A 145 1.33 -30.32 -5.44
CA LEU A 145 2.78 -30.33 -5.64
C LEU A 145 3.57 -30.76 -4.39
N LYS A 146 3.09 -30.44 -3.18
CA LYS A 146 3.71 -30.89 -1.92
C LYS A 146 3.45 -32.36 -1.60
N THR A 147 2.37 -32.94 -2.12
CA THR A 147 2.01 -34.35 -1.93
C THR A 147 2.62 -35.27 -2.98
N GLY A 148 3.28 -34.71 -3.99
CA GLY A 148 4.04 -35.44 -5.00
C GLY A 148 3.38 -35.52 -6.38
N ASP A 149 2.23 -34.86 -6.56
CA ASP A 149 1.59 -34.78 -7.88
C ASP A 149 2.41 -33.89 -8.81
N VAL A 150 2.70 -34.39 -10.01
CA VAL A 150 3.39 -33.63 -11.06
C VAL A 150 2.34 -32.98 -11.96
N ILE A 151 2.28 -31.65 -11.94
CA ILE A 151 1.38 -30.86 -12.79
C ILE A 151 2.25 -30.12 -13.81
N ASP A 152 2.03 -30.42 -15.10
CA ASP A 152 2.80 -29.83 -16.18
C ASP A 152 2.68 -28.30 -16.17
N GLY A 153 3.82 -27.61 -16.27
CA GLY A 153 3.91 -26.15 -16.22
C GLY A 153 3.77 -25.50 -14.83
N VAL A 154 3.70 -26.25 -13.72
CA VAL A 154 3.63 -25.68 -12.36
C VAL A 154 4.78 -26.17 -11.49
N SER A 155 5.58 -25.25 -10.96
CA SER A 155 6.71 -25.54 -10.06
C SER A 155 6.60 -24.79 -8.74
N LEU A 156 7.25 -25.31 -7.70
CA LEU A 156 7.28 -24.70 -6.37
C LEU A 156 8.62 -23.99 -6.16
N GLU A 157 8.60 -22.66 -6.01
CA GLU A 157 9.78 -21.84 -5.76
C GLU A 157 9.88 -21.51 -4.25
N VAL A 158 11.07 -21.71 -3.66
CA VAL A 158 11.34 -21.34 -2.27
C VAL A 158 12.35 -20.19 -2.25
N LYS A 159 11.92 -19.02 -1.77
CA LYS A 159 12.79 -17.85 -1.54
C LYS A 159 13.14 -17.76 -0.06
N GLN A 160 14.39 -17.44 0.25
CA GLN A 160 14.86 -17.19 1.62
C GLN A 160 14.77 -15.68 1.92
N SER A 161 14.30 -15.32 3.11
CA SER A 161 14.25 -13.93 3.59
C SER A 161 14.86 -13.82 4.98
N ILE A 162 15.52 -12.69 5.27
CA ILE A 162 16.12 -12.42 6.58
C ILE A 162 15.01 -11.99 7.55
N LYS A 163 15.02 -12.53 8.77
CA LYS A 163 14.15 -12.11 9.87
C LYS A 163 14.97 -11.39 10.93
N ILE A 164 14.57 -10.17 11.29
CA ILE A 164 15.20 -9.36 12.34
C ILE A 164 14.29 -9.39 13.58
N GLY A 165 14.89 -9.57 14.77
CA GLY A 165 14.20 -9.63 16.07
C GLY A 165 14.67 -8.55 17.03
#